data_AF-A0A8J8BRC7-F1
#
_entry.id   AF-A0A8J8BRC7-F1
#
_cell.length_a   1.000
_cell.length_b   1.000
_cell.length_c   1.000
_cell.angle_alpha   90.00
_cell.angle_beta   90.00
_cell.angle_gamma   90.00
#
_symmetry.space_group_name_H-M   'P 1'
#
loop_
_entity.id
_entity.type
_entity.pdbx_description
1 polymer ?
#
loop_
_entity_poly.entity_id
_entity_poly.type
_entity_poly.pdbx_seq_one_letter_code
_entity_poly.pdbx_strand_id
1 'polypeptide(L)'
;MGYEAIRDWIVHVHLKDVVWNRETGKPECVPIGTGEVDMEGQLKALKDDCYKGNVSLETHWRPEALDEEMLQRPGGREFSSSGEYATRVCLENIWKILERI
;
A
#
# COMPACT_ATOMS: atom_id res chain seq x y z
N MET A 1 -3.50 -11.33 -15.83
CA MET A 1 -4.68 -11.79 -15.05
C MET A 1 -4.51 -11.28 -13.63
N GLY A 2 -5.48 -10.52 -13.13
CA GLY A 2 -5.40 -9.72 -11.91
C GLY A 2 -6.55 -8.74 -11.90
N TYR A 3 -6.27 -7.46 -11.66
CA TYR A 3 -7.24 -6.36 -11.71
C TYR A 3 -8.22 -6.43 -12.89
N GLU A 4 -7.72 -6.55 -14.13
CA GLU A 4 -8.55 -6.57 -15.35
C GLU A 4 -9.64 -7.65 -15.35
N ALA A 5 -9.34 -8.81 -14.76
CA ALA A 5 -10.26 -9.95 -14.74
C ALA A 5 -11.40 -9.77 -13.73
N ILE A 6 -11.27 -8.83 -12.79
CA ILE A 6 -12.23 -8.61 -11.71
C ILE A 6 -12.73 -7.15 -11.60
N ARG A 7 -12.30 -6.25 -12.49
CA ARG A 7 -12.50 -4.80 -12.36
C ARG A 7 -13.97 -4.39 -12.15
N ASP A 8 -14.91 -5.09 -12.79
CA ASP A 8 -16.35 -4.77 -12.73
C ASP A 8 -17.00 -5.13 -11.37
N TRP A 9 -16.29 -5.89 -10.52
CA TRP A 9 -16.77 -6.31 -9.20
C TRP A 9 -16.00 -5.66 -8.04
N ILE A 10 -14.99 -4.83 -8.32
CA ILE A 10 -14.22 -4.17 -7.27
C ILE A 10 -15.05 -3.02 -6.68
N VAL A 11 -15.24 -3.05 -5.37
CA VAL A 11 -15.90 -1.99 -4.60
C VAL A 11 -14.94 -1.25 -3.67
N HIS A 12 -13.84 -1.91 -3.31
CA HIS A 12 -12.83 -1.40 -2.39
C HIS A 12 -11.44 -1.89 -2.75
N VAL A 13 -10.45 -1.00 -2.66
CA VAL A 13 -9.04 -1.29 -2.90
C VAL A 13 -8.24 -0.89 -1.67
N HIS A 14 -7.32 -1.75 -1.23
CA HIS A 14 -6.34 -1.43 -0.20
C HIS A 14 -4.97 -1.26 -0.84
N LEU A 15 -4.25 -0.19 -0.48
CA LEU A 15 -2.89 0.07 -0.95
C LEU A 15 -1.87 -0.37 0.10
N LYS A 16 -0.92 -1.18 -0.36
CA LYS A 16 0.30 -1.64 0.32
C LYS A 16 1.39 -1.74 -0.73
N ASP A 17 2.63 -1.57 -0.31
CA ASP A 17 3.79 -1.75 -1.19
C ASP A 17 4.85 -2.58 -0.47
N VAL A 18 5.56 -3.40 -1.25
CA VAL A 18 6.49 -4.40 -0.73
C VAL A 18 7.69 -4.55 -1.64
N VAL A 19 8.82 -4.94 -1.08
CA VAL A 19 9.98 -5.48 -1.81
C VAL A 19 10.14 -6.95 -1.49
N TRP A 20 10.56 -7.75 -2.46
CA TRP A 20 10.90 -9.14 -2.21
C TRP A 20 12.33 -9.27 -1.67
N ASN A 21 12.50 -9.56 -0.37
CA ASN A 21 13.81 -9.82 0.19
C ASN A 21 14.33 -11.17 -0.32
N ARG A 22 15.39 -11.13 -1.14
CA ARG A 22 16.00 -12.31 -1.78
C ARG A 22 16.79 -13.18 -0.81
N GLU A 23 17.27 -12.62 0.29
CA GLU A 23 18.03 -13.34 1.31
C GLU A 23 17.12 -14.13 2.24
N THR A 24 16.01 -13.51 2.68
CA THR A 24 15.06 -14.13 3.60
C THR A 24 13.96 -14.90 2.87
N GLY A 25 13.74 -14.62 1.58
CA GLY A 25 12.67 -15.21 0.79
C GLY A 25 11.27 -14.74 1.21
N LYS A 26 11.17 -13.58 1.85
CA LYS A 26 9.91 -13.01 2.37
C LYS A 26 9.66 -11.61 1.79
N PRO A 27 8.39 -11.19 1.65
CA PRO A 27 8.06 -9.81 1.32
C PRO A 27 8.29 -8.90 2.53
N GLU A 28 8.86 -7.73 2.29
CA GLU A 28 9.05 -6.68 3.30
C GLU A 28 8.23 -5.45 2.92
N CYS A 29 7.45 -4.93 3.86
CA CYS A 29 6.63 -3.73 3.63
C CYS A 29 7.52 -2.50 3.52
N VAL A 30 7.22 -1.62 2.56
CA VAL A 30 7.95 -0.36 2.33
C VAL A 30 6.97 0.79 2.12
N PRO A 31 7.43 2.06 2.15
CA PRO A 31 6.58 3.19 1.78
C PRO A 31 5.97 2.99 0.38
N ILE A 32 4.72 3.43 0.19
CA ILE A 32 4.08 3.36 -1.13
C ILE A 32 4.93 4.04 -2.19
N GLY A 33 5.09 3.40 -3.35
CA GLY A 33 5.84 3.92 -4.49
C GLY A 33 7.35 3.72 -4.39
N THR A 34 7.83 2.95 -3.41
CA THR A 34 9.25 2.63 -3.24
C THR A 34 9.53 1.13 -3.32
N GLY A 35 8.48 0.31 -3.42
CA GLY A 35 8.59 -1.13 -3.57
C GLY A 35 8.56 -1.60 -5.00
N GLU A 36 8.31 -2.89 -5.15
CA GLU A 36 8.28 -3.60 -6.42
C GLU A 36 6.85 -3.70 -7.00
N VAL A 37 5.83 -3.23 -6.29
CA VAL A 37 4.48 -3.18 -6.83
C VAL A 37 4.35 -1.98 -7.75
N ASP A 38 3.83 -2.19 -8.97
CA ASP A 38 3.58 -1.13 -9.95
C ASP A 38 2.41 -0.22 -9.53
N MET A 39 2.64 0.61 -8.50
CA MET A 39 1.65 1.52 -7.93
C MET A 39 1.15 2.54 -8.96
N GLU A 40 2.02 3.05 -9.83
CA GLU A 40 1.65 3.99 -10.88
C GLU A 40 0.69 3.33 -11.88
N GLY A 41 1.02 2.14 -12.39
CA GLY A 41 0.16 1.37 -13.28
C GLY A 41 -1.18 0.99 -12.66
N GLN A 42 -1.19 0.54 -11.39
CA GLN A 42 -2.44 0.18 -10.70
C GLN A 42 -3.36 1.40 -10.49
N LEU A 43 -2.82 2.53 -10.02
CA LEU A 43 -3.61 3.76 -9.82
C LEU A 43 -4.08 4.35 -11.15
N LYS A 44 -3.25 4.26 -12.19
CA LYS A 44 -3.64 4.67 -13.55
C LYS A 44 -4.78 3.82 -14.10
N ALA A 45 -4.74 2.50 -13.92
CA ALA A 45 -5.80 1.61 -14.36
C ALA A 45 -7.14 1.94 -13.68
N LEU A 46 -7.14 2.20 -12.36
CA LEU A 46 -8.34 2.64 -11.65
C LEU A 46 -8.88 3.97 -12.19
N LYS A 47 -7.99 4.93 -12.48
CA LYS A 47 -8.35 6.23 -13.05
C LYS A 47 -8.97 6.08 -14.45
N ASP A 48 -8.32 5.32 -15.33
CA ASP A 48 -8.75 5.09 -16.72
C ASP A 48 -10.10 4.37 -16.78
N ASP A 49 -10.34 3.41 -15.89
CA ASP A 49 -11.62 2.69 -15.75
C ASP A 49 -12.70 3.51 -15.01
N CYS A 50 -12.43 4.78 -14.69
CA CYS A 50 -13.35 5.68 -13.99
C CYS A 50 -13.85 5.12 -12.66
N TYR A 51 -13.03 4.33 -11.96
CA TYR A 51 -13.38 3.69 -10.69
C TYR A 51 -13.92 4.71 -9.68
N LYS A 52 -15.07 4.39 -9.05
CA LYS A 52 -15.78 5.27 -8.10
C LYS A 52 -15.81 4.73 -6.67
N GLY A 53 -15.19 3.58 -6.42
CA GLY A 53 -15.10 2.99 -5.08
C GLY A 53 -14.01 3.65 -4.24
N ASN A 54 -13.83 3.13 -3.03
CA ASN A 54 -12.86 3.66 -2.08
C ASN A 54 -11.48 3.03 -2.28
N VAL A 55 -10.42 3.83 -2.09
CA VAL A 55 -9.03 3.39 -2.03
C VAL A 55 -8.49 3.70 -0.62
N SER A 56 -8.29 2.66 0.19
CA SER A 56 -7.78 2.76 1.56
C SER A 56 -6.27 2.56 1.58
N LEU A 57 -5.53 3.48 2.19
CA LEU A 57 -4.15 3.23 2.56
C LEU A 57 -4.12 2.34 3.80
N GLU A 58 -3.48 1.19 3.70
CA GLU A 58 -3.28 0.28 4.82
C GLU A 58 -1.79 0.28 5.18
N THR A 59 -1.40 1.25 6.03
CA THR A 59 0.01 1.51 6.34
C THR A 59 0.59 0.34 7.13
N HIS A 60 1.15 -0.66 6.45
CA HIS A 60 1.87 -1.78 7.05
C HIS A 60 3.36 -1.50 7.26
N TRP A 61 3.90 -0.54 6.51
CA TRP A 61 5.25 -0.05 6.73
C TRP A 61 5.34 0.82 7.99
N ARG A 62 6.49 0.74 8.67
CA ARG A 62 6.91 1.61 9.76
C ARG A 62 8.40 1.93 9.63
N PRO A 63 8.88 3.06 10.16
CA PRO A 63 10.31 3.39 10.20
C PRO A 63 11.13 2.35 10.98
N GLU A 64 10.54 1.83 12.06
CA GLU A 64 11.01 0.66 12.79
C GLU A 64 10.05 -0.49 12.50
N ALA A 65 10.58 -1.60 11.98
CA ALA A 65 9.75 -2.73 11.56
C ALA A 65 8.92 -3.26 12.75
N LEU A 66 7.62 -3.43 12.50
CA LEU A 66 6.74 -4.14 13.43
C LEU A 66 7.07 -5.63 13.38
N ASP A 67 6.91 -6.30 14.51
CA ASP A 67 6.99 -7.76 14.53
C ASP A 67 5.83 -8.40 13.71
N GLU A 68 6.02 -9.66 13.31
CA GLU A 68 5.03 -10.36 12.48
C GLU A 68 3.68 -10.54 13.19
N GLU A 69 3.66 -10.62 14.53
CA GLU A 69 2.43 -10.81 15.31
C GLU A 69 1.56 -9.53 15.31
N MET A 70 2.20 -8.37 15.48
CA MET A 70 1.60 -7.05 15.40
C MET A 70 1.05 -6.73 14.01
N LEU A 71 1.73 -7.20 12.95
CA LEU A 71 1.22 -7.05 11.58
C LEU A 71 -0.03 -7.90 11.32
N GLN A 72 -0.13 -9.09 11.92
CA GLN A 72 -1.30 -9.96 11.79
C GLN A 72 -2.48 -9.49 12.65
N ARG A 73 -2.21 -8.78 13.75
CA ARG A 73 -3.21 -8.27 14.69
C ARG A 73 -3.01 -6.78 14.96
N PRO A 74 -3.27 -5.92 13.96
CA PRO A 74 -3.03 -4.49 14.08
C PRO A 74 -3.90 -3.88 15.18
N GLY A 75 -3.27 -3.29 16.19
CA GLY A 75 -3.97 -2.66 17.30
C GLY A 75 -3.07 -2.23 18.45
N GLY A 76 -3.59 -1.37 19.32
CA GLY A 76 -2.87 -0.88 20.49
C GLY A 76 -1.98 0.34 20.23
N ARG A 77 -1.42 0.86 21.34
CA ARG A 77 -0.61 2.09 21.34
C ARG A 77 0.70 1.92 20.58
N GLU A 78 1.36 0.77 20.74
CA GLU A 78 2.66 0.50 20.12
C GLU A 78 2.56 0.42 18.60
N PHE A 79 1.57 -0.30 18.07
CA PHE A 79 1.28 -0.37 16.64
C PHE A 79 1.02 1.03 16.03
N SER A 80 0.35 1.89 16.79
CA SER A 80 -0.05 3.24 16.35
C SER A 80 1.04 4.30 16.56
N SER A 81 2.10 4.00 17.32
CA SER A 81 3.07 4.99 17.82
C SER A 81 3.74 5.79 16.71
N SER A 82 4.13 5.12 15.63
CA SER A 82 4.70 5.71 14.41
C SER A 82 3.72 5.70 13.23
N GLY A 83 2.44 5.43 13.49
CA GLY A 83 1.40 5.31 12.47
C GLY A 83 1.16 6.60 11.71
N GLU A 84 1.06 7.75 12.41
CA GLU A 84 0.84 9.06 11.76
C GLU A 84 1.96 9.40 10.78
N TYR A 85 3.22 9.27 11.21
CA TYR A 85 4.38 9.52 10.37
C TYR A 85 4.40 8.60 9.15
N ALA A 86 4.22 7.29 9.38
CA ALA A 86 4.21 6.31 8.31
C ALA A 86 3.09 6.57 7.30
N THR A 87 1.89 6.93 7.78
CA THR A 87 0.75 7.31 6.95
C THR A 87 1.05 8.58 6.14
N ARG A 88 1.64 9.61 6.76
CA ARG A 88 1.99 10.86 6.07
C ARG A 88 2.96 10.61 4.91
N VAL A 89 4.04 9.86 5.14
CA VAL A 89 5.01 9.51 4.10
C VAL A 89 4.34 8.77 2.94
N CYS A 90 3.50 7.78 3.25
CA CYS A 90 2.78 7.03 2.22
C CYS A 90 1.79 7.91 1.43
N LEU A 91 1.04 8.79 2.10
CA LEU A 91 0.09 9.70 1.43
C LEU A 91 0.81 10.72 0.54
N GLU A 92 1.95 11.28 0.99
CA GLU A 92 2.77 12.17 0.17
C GLU A 92 3.28 11.47 -1.10
N ASN A 93 3.65 10.20 -1.01
CA ASN A 93 4.07 9.42 -2.17
C ASN A 93 2.89 9.11 -3.10
N ILE A 94 1.72 8.73 -2.56
CA ILE A 94 0.51 8.52 -3.36
C ILE A 94 0.17 9.80 -4.14
N TRP A 95 0.23 10.97 -3.50
CA TRP A 95 -0.02 12.25 -4.17
C TRP A 95 0.94 12.51 -5.32
N LYS A 96 2.25 12.29 -5.11
CA LYS A 96 3.26 12.41 -6.17
C LYS A 96 3.00 11.47 -7.34
N ILE A 97 2.47 10.27 -7.10
CA ILE A 97 2.10 9.33 -8.18
C ILE A 97 0.87 9.85 -8.92
N LEU A 98 -0.17 10.27 -8.19
CA LEU A 98 -1.40 10.78 -8.80
C LEU A 98 -1.18 12.04 -9.64
N GLU A 99 -0.24 12.91 -9.26
CA GLU A 99 0.13 14.10 -10.05
C GLU A 99 0.79 13.77 -11.39
N ARG A 100 1.30 12.55 -11.57
CA ARG A 100 2.01 12.10 -12.80
C ARG A 100 1.11 11.39 -13.80
N ILE A 101 -0.07 10.93 -13.37
CA ILE A 101 -1.00 10.12 -14.16
C ILE A 101 -2.25 10.87 -14.58
#